data_AF-A0A0Q8WD98-F1
#
_entry.id   AF-A0A0Q8WD98-F1
#
_cell.length_a   1.000
_cell.length_b   1.000
_cell.length_c   1.000
_cell.angle_alpha   90.00
_cell.angle_beta   90.00
_cell.angle_gamma   90.00
#
_symmetry.space_group_name_H-M   'P 1'
#
loop_
_entity.id
_entity.type
_entity.pdbx_description
1 polymer ?
#
loop_
_entity_poly.entity_id
_entity_poly.type
_entity_poly.pdbx_seq_one_letter_code
_entity_poly.pdbx_strand_id
1 'polypeptide(L)'
;MKKSLTAVAIVAALSLTACGGGDDRPSKEDLSKTLSDKDKGAGLTKKQADCVAEAMLDSKISDKGLKAIADGDKDFKPSAADKKAQTKVTEDITKCVTP
;
A
#
# COMPACT_ATOMS: atom_id res chain seq x y z
N MET A 1 29.51 36.30 36.23
CA MET A 1 28.30 36.53 35.40
C MET A 1 28.56 35.97 34.00
N LYS A 2 27.97 34.81 33.69
CA LYS A 2 28.20 34.06 32.45
C LYS A 2 27.21 34.53 31.37
N LYS A 3 27.73 35.29 30.40
CA LYS A 3 27.14 35.53 29.08
C LYS A 3 27.78 34.44 28.17
N SER A 4 27.14 33.82 27.18
CA SER A 4 26.34 34.41 26.12
C SER A 4 25.75 33.27 25.25
N LEU A 5 24.63 33.57 24.58
CA LEU A 5 24.23 33.12 23.23
C LEU A 5 23.61 31.72 23.03
N THR A 6 22.28 31.75 23.15
CA THR A 6 21.27 31.01 22.37
C THR A 6 21.52 31.09 20.84
N ALA A 7 21.03 30.06 20.11
CA ALA A 7 20.89 29.86 18.65
C ALA A 7 21.81 28.71 18.16
N VAL A 8 21.36 27.69 17.42
CA VAL A 8 20.56 27.71 16.19
C VAL A 8 19.82 26.37 16.03
N ALA A 9 18.57 26.46 15.59
CA ALA A 9 17.74 25.34 15.13
C ALA A 9 18.33 24.66 13.88
N ILE A 10 18.04 23.38 13.64
CA ILE A 10 17.58 22.89 12.33
C ILE A 10 16.96 21.50 12.53
N VAL A 11 15.72 21.44 12.04
CA VAL A 11 14.86 20.29 11.90
C VAL A 11 15.58 19.18 11.14
N ALA A 12 15.84 18.07 11.81
CA ALA A 12 15.98 16.78 11.14
C ALA A 12 14.82 15.90 11.62
N ALA A 13 13.60 16.35 11.31
CA ALA A 13 12.52 15.42 11.00
C ALA A 13 12.99 14.65 9.76
N LEU A 14 13.82 13.63 10.01
CA LEU A 14 14.07 12.58 9.05
C LEU A 14 12.71 11.95 8.83
N SER A 15 12.14 12.36 7.72
CA SER A 15 10.97 11.86 7.05
C SER A 15 11.09 10.35 6.86
N LEU A 16 10.86 9.60 7.93
CA LEU A 16 10.19 8.30 7.84
C LEU A 16 8.71 8.57 7.53
N THR A 17 8.44 9.24 6.41
CA THR A 17 7.16 9.08 5.70
C THR A 17 7.25 7.77 4.93
N ALA A 18 7.53 6.68 5.64
CA ALA A 18 7.13 5.35 5.24
C ALA A 18 5.81 5.10 5.99
N CYS A 19 4.72 5.53 5.35
CA CYS A 19 3.39 4.93 5.40
C CYS A 19 2.82 4.55 6.78
N GLY A 20 2.08 5.44 7.44
CA GLY A 20 1.36 5.04 8.65
C GLY A 20 0.75 6.18 9.45
N GLY A 21 -0.12 6.99 8.84
CA GLY A 21 -0.80 8.04 9.59
C GLY A 21 -1.82 8.79 8.74
N GLY A 22 -3.06 8.28 8.74
CA GLY A 22 -4.22 8.93 8.12
C GLY A 22 -4.74 8.14 6.92
N ASP A 23 -5.96 7.64 7.04
CA ASP A 23 -6.68 6.72 6.15
C ASP A 23 -6.13 5.29 6.10
N ASP A 24 -6.88 4.35 6.69
CA ASP A 24 -6.61 2.91 6.66
C ASP A 24 -6.56 2.33 5.23
N ARG A 25 -7.03 3.06 4.22
CA ARG A 25 -7.07 2.59 2.82
C ARG A 25 -5.83 3.08 2.07
N PRO A 26 -4.99 2.19 1.54
CA PRO A 26 -3.82 2.59 0.76
C PRO A 26 -4.23 3.24 -0.57
N SER A 27 -3.34 4.06 -1.12
CA SER A 27 -3.53 4.65 -2.45
C SER A 27 -3.30 3.61 -3.56
N LYS A 28 -3.72 3.94 -4.79
CA LYS A 28 -3.42 3.15 -5.99
C LYS A 28 -1.91 3.00 -6.18
N GLU A 29 -1.17 4.08 -5.94
CA GLU A 29 0.28 4.12 -6.11
C GLU A 29 0.99 3.23 -5.09
N ASP A 30 0.52 3.19 -3.84
CA ASP A 30 1.08 2.31 -2.81
C ASP A 30 0.88 0.83 -3.18
N LEU A 31 -0.34 0.46 -3.58
CA LEU A 31 -0.64 -0.90 -4.03
C LEU A 31 0.15 -1.26 -5.29
N SER A 32 0.17 -0.41 -6.31
CA SER A 32 0.92 -0.65 -7.54
C SER A 32 2.42 -0.81 -7.28
N LYS A 33 2.99 0.02 -6.41
CA LYS A 33 4.38 -0.09 -6.01
C LYS A 33 4.66 -1.44 -5.37
N THR A 34 3.86 -1.87 -4.39
CA THR A 34 4.02 -3.18 -3.77
C THR A 34 3.82 -4.33 -4.76
N LEU A 35 2.85 -4.24 -5.66
CA LEU A 35 2.56 -5.29 -6.66
C LEU A 35 3.64 -5.43 -7.73
N SER A 36 4.27 -4.31 -8.11
CA SER A 36 5.39 -4.29 -9.07
C SER A 36 6.74 -4.66 -8.43
N ASP A 37 6.83 -4.58 -7.10
CA ASP A 37 8.01 -5.00 -6.35
C ASP A 37 8.23 -6.50 -6.51
N LYS A 38 9.48 -6.90 -6.81
CA LYS A 38 9.85 -8.30 -7.04
C LYS A 38 10.17 -9.06 -5.77
N ASP A 39 10.53 -8.36 -4.69
CA ASP A 39 10.90 -8.95 -3.41
C ASP A 39 9.70 -9.04 -2.46
N LYS A 40 8.73 -8.13 -2.61
CA LYS A 40 7.53 -8.00 -1.77
C LYS A 40 6.22 -8.35 -2.48
N GLY A 41 6.20 -8.34 -3.80
CA GLY A 41 4.99 -8.48 -4.61
C GLY A 41 5.08 -9.52 -5.71
N ALA A 42 4.29 -9.32 -6.76
CA ALA A 42 4.15 -10.25 -7.87
C ALA A 42 5.14 -9.95 -9.03
N GLY A 43 6.00 -8.93 -8.89
CA GLY A 43 6.96 -8.53 -9.93
C GLY A 43 6.30 -8.10 -11.24
N LEU A 44 5.08 -7.58 -11.16
CA LEU A 44 4.30 -7.13 -12.31
C LEU A 44 4.94 -5.91 -12.98
N THR A 45 4.73 -5.75 -14.28
CA THR A 45 5.07 -4.47 -14.93
C THR A 45 4.23 -3.35 -14.30
N LYS A 46 4.72 -2.11 -14.32
CA LYS A 46 3.99 -0.97 -13.75
C LYS A 46 2.54 -0.87 -14.27
N LYS A 47 2.31 -1.12 -15.56
CA LYS A 47 0.96 -1.10 -16.15
C LYS A 47 0.05 -2.19 -15.59
N GLN A 48 0.58 -3.40 -15.43
CA GLN A 48 -0.17 -4.51 -14.84
C GLN A 48 -0.44 -4.25 -13.36
N ALA A 49 0.54 -3.75 -12.62
CA ALA A 49 0.42 -3.38 -11.21
C ALA A 49 -0.61 -2.25 -11.00
N ASP A 50 -0.62 -1.23 -11.85
CA ASP A 50 -1.60 -0.15 -11.82
C ASP A 50 -3.02 -0.67 -12.07
N CYS A 51 -3.19 -1.58 -13.05
CA CYS A 51 -4.49 -2.19 -13.35
C CYS A 51 -4.99 -3.07 -12.19
N VAL A 52 -4.11 -3.89 -11.61
CA VAL A 52 -4.46 -4.72 -10.45
C VAL A 52 -4.80 -3.86 -9.24
N ALA A 53 -4.04 -2.79 -8.99
CA ALA A 53 -4.31 -1.84 -7.91
C ALA A 53 -5.68 -1.16 -8.07
N GLU A 54 -6.07 -0.76 -9.29
CA GLU A 54 -7.42 -0.24 -9.58
C GLU A 54 -8.50 -1.27 -9.28
N ALA A 55 -8.36 -2.50 -9.79
CA ALA A 55 -9.33 -3.55 -9.54
C ALA A 55 -9.53 -3.80 -8.02
N MET A 56 -8.44 -3.78 -7.25
CA MET A 56 -8.48 -3.94 -5.79
C MET A 56 -9.15 -2.76 -5.08
N LEU A 57 -8.90 -1.52 -5.53
CA LEU A 57 -9.55 -0.33 -4.99
C LEU A 57 -11.04 -0.25 -5.34
N ASP A 58 -11.44 -0.72 -6.52
CA ASP A 58 -12.85 -0.79 -6.92
C ASP A 58 -13.59 -1.97 -6.27
N SER A 59 -12.84 -2.92 -5.72
CA SER A 59 -13.40 -4.07 -5.04
C SER A 59 -14.05 -3.72 -3.70
N LYS A 60 -14.77 -4.71 -3.14
CA LYS A 60 -15.36 -4.65 -1.80
C LYS A 60 -14.39 -5.14 -0.70
N ILE A 61 -13.09 -5.22 -0.99
CA ILE A 61 -12.09 -5.51 0.04
C ILE A 61 -12.05 -4.32 1.00
N SER A 62 -12.01 -4.61 2.30
CA SER A 62 -11.91 -3.60 3.33
C SER A 62 -10.58 -2.85 3.26
N ASP A 63 -10.58 -1.62 3.76
CA ASP A 63 -9.41 -0.75 3.81
C ASP A 63 -8.23 -1.44 4.50
N LYS A 64 -8.51 -2.13 5.62
CA LYS A 64 -7.53 -2.95 6.35
C LYS A 64 -6.99 -4.11 5.51
N GLY A 65 -7.84 -4.76 4.72
CA GLY A 65 -7.41 -5.83 3.81
C GLY A 65 -6.51 -5.31 2.70
N LEU A 66 -6.84 -4.16 2.11
CA LEU A 66 -6.00 -3.51 1.11
C LEU A 66 -4.67 -3.05 1.72
N LYS A 67 -4.71 -2.49 2.93
CA LYS A 67 -3.51 -2.06 3.66
C LYS A 67 -2.59 -3.22 3.98
N ALA A 68 -3.13 -4.34 4.45
CA ALA A 68 -2.34 -5.54 4.68
C ALA A 68 -1.62 -6.01 3.41
N ILE A 69 -2.26 -5.89 2.25
CA ILE A 69 -1.65 -6.23 0.96
C ILE A 69 -0.55 -5.22 0.60
N ALA A 70 -0.80 -3.92 0.77
CA ALA A 70 0.19 -2.88 0.51
C ALA A 70 1.42 -3.00 1.42
N ASP A 71 1.21 -3.38 2.69
CA ASP A 71 2.25 -3.56 3.69
C ASP A 71 2.95 -4.94 3.58
N GLY A 72 2.41 -5.86 2.78
CA GLY A 72 2.91 -7.24 2.68
C GLY A 72 2.69 -8.06 3.96
N ASP A 73 1.67 -7.71 4.74
CA ASP A 73 1.33 -8.35 6.01
C ASP A 73 0.72 -9.74 5.77
N LYS A 74 1.56 -10.76 5.95
CA LYS A 74 1.22 -12.18 5.87
C LYS A 74 0.46 -12.71 7.09
N ASP A 75 0.49 -11.99 8.21
CA ASP A 75 -0.15 -12.39 9.47
C ASP A 75 -1.59 -11.85 9.55
N PHE A 76 -1.95 -10.91 8.68
CA PHE A 76 -3.31 -10.41 8.53
C PHE A 76 -4.28 -11.54 8.15
N LYS A 77 -5.38 -11.64 8.90
CA LYS A 77 -6.46 -12.59 8.66
C LYS A 77 -7.63 -11.87 8.01
N PRO A 78 -7.83 -12.00 6.68
CA PRO A 78 -8.95 -11.36 6.00
C PRO A 78 -10.28 -11.90 6.51
N SER A 79 -11.26 -11.00 6.62
CA SER A 79 -12.63 -11.36 6.99
C SER A 79 -13.30 -12.22 5.91
N ALA A 80 -14.45 -12.83 6.22
CA ALA A 80 -15.23 -13.57 5.23
C ALA A 80 -15.68 -12.67 4.06
N ALA A 81 -15.97 -11.39 4.34
CA ALA A 81 -16.33 -10.41 3.31
C ALA A 81 -15.15 -10.09 2.39
N ASP A 82 -13.95 -9.89 2.97
CA ASP A 82 -12.72 -9.66 2.19
C ASP A 82 -12.40 -10.85 1.29
N LYS A 83 -12.49 -12.08 1.83
CA LYS A 83 -12.25 -13.29 1.03
C LYS A 83 -13.22 -13.38 -0.16
N LYS A 84 -14.50 -13.09 0.07
CA LYS A 84 -15.51 -13.07 -1.00
C LYS A 84 -15.24 -11.97 -2.03
N ALA A 85 -14.78 -10.80 -1.59
CA ALA A 85 -14.40 -9.71 -2.47
C ALA A 85 -13.14 -10.06 -3.29
N GLN A 86 -12.14 -10.69 -2.67
CA GLN A 86 -10.94 -11.20 -3.34
C GLN A 86 -11.27 -12.21 -4.44
N THR A 87 -12.16 -13.18 -4.17
CA THR A 87 -12.60 -14.11 -5.21
C THR A 87 -13.29 -13.41 -6.38
N LYS A 88 -14.12 -12.39 -6.11
CA LYS A 88 -14.82 -11.63 -7.16
C LYS A 88 -13.87 -10.77 -8.00
N VAL A 89 -12.89 -10.12 -7.37
CA VAL A 89 -11.93 -9.26 -8.08
C VAL A 89 -10.89 -10.08 -8.85
N THR A 90 -10.74 -11.37 -8.56
CA THR A 90 -9.77 -12.26 -9.24
C THR A 90 -9.95 -12.26 -10.76
N GLU A 91 -11.20 -12.19 -11.26
CA GLU A 91 -11.48 -12.09 -12.70
C GLU A 91 -10.94 -10.79 -13.31
N ASP A 92 -11.10 -9.66 -12.60
CA ASP A 92 -10.61 -8.36 -13.06
C ASP A 92 -9.08 -8.28 -12.98
N ILE A 93 -8.49 -8.84 -11.93
CA ILE A 93 -7.03 -9.01 -11.80
C ILE A 93 -6.47 -9.87 -12.95
N THR A 94 -7.18 -10.93 -13.33
CA THR A 94 -6.74 -11.81 -14.43
C THR A 94 -6.70 -11.05 -15.75
N LYS A 95 -7.67 -10.17 -16.02
CA LYS A 95 -7.66 -9.30 -17.21
C LYS A 95 -6.46 -8.35 -17.23
N CYS A 96 -5.93 -7.97 -16.07
CA CYS A 96 -4.77 -7.09 -15.97
C CYS A 96 -3.44 -7.78 -16.32
N VAL A 97 -3.32 -9.09 -16.12
CA VAL A 97 -2.06 -9.83 -16.31
C VAL A 97 -2.05 -10.74 -17.54
N THR A 98 -3.22 -10.95 -18.15
CA THR A 98 -3.36 -11.70 -19.40
C THR A 98 -2.97 -10.78 -20.58
N PRO A 99 -2.17 -11.25 -21.56
CA PRO A 99 -1.75 -10.49 -22.73
C PRO A 99 -2.88 -10.15 -23.71
#